data_AF-A0A7S3KGI8-F1
#
_entry.id   AF-A0A7S3KGI8-F1
#
_cell.length_a   1.000
_cell.length_b   1.000
_cell.length_c   1.000
_cell.angle_alpha   90.00
_cell.angle_beta   90.00
_cell.angle_gamma   90.00
#
_symmetry.space_group_name_H-M   'P 1'
#
loop_
_entity.id
_entity.type
_entity.pdbx_description
1 polymer ?
#
loop_
_entity_poly.entity_id
_entity_poly.type
_entity_poly.pdbx_seq_one_letter_code
_entity_poly.pdbx_strand_id
1 'polypeptide(L)'
;IAMPLSALIFLYKKTRAGTESNMVTEYFLILYQGLKIKHFYWEFVNSLRKVCILISFALPTSGQIMFALLILLVTWRLQDFLKPYKRKQNNGIEIFGINISIITLCCGLIFNQDKTLKSLNNILLTIMVIFNILFILKWLHLLFLTLGAKHAFFKNVAC
;
A
#
# COMPACT_ATOMS: atom_id res chain seq x y z
N ILE A 1 -12.39 0.26 -1.90
CA ILE A 1 -12.78 0.46 -0.48
C ILE A 1 -13.84 -0.57 -0.06
N ALA A 2 -14.89 -0.79 -0.85
CA ALA A 2 -15.91 -1.81 -0.55
C ALA A 2 -15.32 -3.22 -0.37
N MET A 3 -14.43 -3.67 -1.28
CA MET A 3 -13.85 -5.02 -1.28
C MET A 3 -13.16 -5.45 0.04
N PRO A 4 -12.20 -4.69 0.61
CA PRO A 4 -11.54 -5.07 1.86
C PRO A 4 -12.42 -4.86 3.11
N LEU A 5 -13.40 -3.96 3.06
CA LEU A 5 -14.25 -3.62 4.20
C LEU A 5 -15.41 -4.64 4.34
N SER A 6 -16.01 -5.03 3.21
CA SER A 6 -16.95 -6.15 3.16
C SER A 6 -16.27 -7.46 3.56
N ALA A 7 -15.01 -7.66 3.14
CA ALA A 7 -14.20 -8.80 3.56
C ALA A 7 -14.06 -8.89 5.07
N LEU A 8 -13.67 -7.78 5.72
CA LEU A 8 -13.35 -7.75 7.15
C LEU A 8 -14.61 -7.90 8.01
N ILE A 9 -15.72 -7.25 7.66
CA ILE A 9 -17.00 -7.39 8.36
C ILE A 9 -17.52 -8.83 8.26
N PHE A 10 -17.41 -9.43 7.07
CA PHE A 10 -17.89 -10.79 6.84
C PHE A 10 -17.00 -11.83 7.53
N LEU A 11 -15.67 -11.65 7.53
CA LEU A 11 -14.73 -12.51 8.27
C LEU A 11 -14.96 -12.41 9.78
N TYR A 12 -15.07 -11.20 10.32
CA TYR A 12 -15.24 -10.99 11.77
C TYR A 12 -16.56 -11.61 12.28
N LYS A 13 -17.65 -11.49 11.52
CA LYS A 13 -18.92 -12.17 11.84
C LYS A 13 -18.80 -13.69 11.78
N LYS A 14 -18.03 -14.24 10.84
CA LYS A 14 -17.95 -15.68 10.59
C LYS A 14 -16.96 -16.40 11.51
N THR A 15 -15.83 -15.77 11.87
CA THR A 15 -14.89 -16.28 12.89
C THR A 15 -15.56 -16.33 14.27
N ARG A 16 -16.47 -15.39 14.57
CA ARG A 16 -17.28 -15.41 15.80
C ARG A 16 -18.40 -16.47 15.79
N ALA A 17 -18.86 -16.88 14.62
CA ALA A 17 -19.94 -17.87 14.45
C ALA A 17 -19.44 -19.34 14.39
N GLY A 18 -18.13 -19.59 14.51
CA GLY A 18 -17.55 -20.95 14.54
C GLY A 18 -17.76 -21.78 13.27
N THR A 19 -18.20 -21.16 12.17
CA THR A 19 -18.59 -21.88 10.95
C THR A 19 -17.41 -21.94 9.97
N GLU A 20 -16.67 -23.05 10.01
CA GLU A 20 -15.59 -23.40 9.08
C GLU A 20 -16.12 -23.70 7.66
N SER A 21 -16.64 -22.70 6.96
CA SER A 21 -16.95 -22.85 5.54
C SER A 21 -15.70 -22.50 4.72
N ASN A 22 -14.99 -23.55 4.30
CA ASN A 22 -13.73 -23.56 3.54
C ASN A 22 -13.72 -22.61 2.33
N MET A 23 -14.85 -22.46 1.65
CA MET A 23 -14.98 -21.67 0.43
C MET A 23 -14.68 -20.18 0.64
N VAL A 24 -15.14 -19.59 1.75
CA VAL A 24 -14.89 -18.15 2.04
C VAL A 24 -13.45 -17.92 2.48
N THR A 25 -12.90 -18.86 3.24
CA THR A 25 -11.49 -18.86 3.61
C THR A 25 -10.61 -18.94 2.37
N GLU A 26 -10.96 -19.75 1.36
CA GLU A 26 -10.22 -19.89 0.09
C GLU A 26 -10.27 -18.63 -0.79
N TYR A 27 -11.46 -18.06 -1.04
CA TYR A 27 -11.59 -16.85 -1.86
C TYR A 27 -10.91 -15.63 -1.21
N PHE A 28 -11.03 -15.48 0.11
CA PHE A 28 -10.30 -14.43 0.82
C PHE A 28 -8.81 -14.79 0.98
N LEU A 29 -8.43 -16.06 1.08
CA LEU A 29 -7.02 -16.47 1.05
C LEU A 29 -6.32 -15.98 -0.21
N ILE A 30 -7.01 -15.92 -1.35
CA ILE A 30 -6.42 -15.44 -2.61
C ILE A 30 -6.07 -13.94 -2.51
N LEU A 31 -6.94 -13.13 -1.89
CA LEU A 31 -6.68 -11.71 -1.60
C LEU A 31 -5.59 -11.53 -0.52
N TYR A 32 -5.55 -12.42 0.48
CA TYR A 32 -4.62 -12.36 1.61
C TYR A 32 -3.38 -13.26 1.46
N GLN A 33 -3.17 -13.87 0.29
CA GLN A 33 -2.22 -14.98 0.09
C GLN A 33 -0.76 -14.56 0.39
N GLY A 34 -0.48 -13.26 0.23
CA GLY A 34 0.82 -12.65 0.48
C GLY A 34 1.09 -12.23 1.94
N LEU A 35 0.09 -12.25 2.82
CA LEU A 35 0.19 -11.75 4.19
C LEU A 35 0.40 -12.86 5.21
N LYS A 36 1.04 -12.52 6.32
CA LYS A 36 1.11 -13.39 7.50
C LYS A 36 -0.28 -13.49 8.10
N ILE A 37 -0.68 -14.70 8.52
CA ILE A 37 -2.00 -14.95 9.13
C ILE A 37 -2.25 -14.03 10.33
N LYS A 38 -1.22 -13.77 11.14
CA LYS A 38 -1.28 -12.85 12.29
C LYS A 38 -1.57 -11.38 11.93
N HIS A 39 -1.42 -10.99 10.66
CA HIS A 39 -1.56 -9.61 10.17
C HIS A 39 -2.55 -9.50 9.00
N PHE A 40 -3.59 -10.35 8.96
CA PHE A 40 -4.60 -10.36 7.88
C PHE A 40 -5.33 -9.01 7.74
N TYR A 41 -5.48 -8.26 8.84
CA TYR A 41 -6.11 -6.93 8.86
C TYR A 41 -5.28 -5.86 8.14
N TRP A 42 -4.04 -6.15 7.74
CA TRP A 42 -3.15 -5.14 7.20
C TRP A 42 -3.62 -4.53 5.87
N GLU A 43 -4.26 -5.30 4.98
CA GLU A 43 -4.82 -4.73 3.74
C GLU A 43 -5.95 -3.73 4.01
N PHE A 44 -6.67 -3.94 5.12
CA PHE A 44 -7.65 -2.98 5.58
C PHE A 44 -6.95 -1.70 6.09
N VAL A 45 -5.88 -1.83 6.88
CA VAL A 45 -5.06 -0.67 7.32
C VAL A 45 -4.50 0.09 6.11
N ASN A 46 -3.98 -0.62 5.10
CA ASN A 46 -3.44 -0.01 3.89
C ASN A 46 -4.54 0.69 3.06
N SER A 47 -5.73 0.11 3.00
CA SER A 47 -6.89 0.72 2.35
C SER A 47 -7.39 1.94 3.11
N LEU A 48 -7.46 1.85 4.44
CA LEU A 48 -7.87 2.93 5.34
C LEU A 48 -6.90 4.11 5.20
N ARG A 49 -5.59 3.86 5.15
CA ARG A 49 -4.56 4.89 4.88
C ARG A 49 -4.90 5.74 3.67
N LYS A 50 -5.24 5.10 2.54
CA LYS A 50 -5.57 5.79 1.28
C LYS A 50 -6.82 6.66 1.41
N VAL A 51 -7.83 6.17 2.14
CA VAL A 51 -9.06 6.93 2.42
C VAL A 51 -8.76 8.13 3.32
N CYS A 52 -7.98 7.94 4.39
CA CYS A 52 -7.59 9.03 5.27
C CYS A 52 -6.83 10.11 4.52
N ILE A 53 -5.89 9.75 3.63
CA ILE A 53 -5.18 10.71 2.78
C ILE A 53 -6.15 11.49 1.87
N LEU A 54 -7.13 10.81 1.25
CA LEU A 54 -8.16 11.47 0.44
C LEU A 54 -8.99 12.47 1.26
N ILE A 55 -9.40 12.07 2.47
CA ILE A 55 -10.14 12.95 3.39
C ILE A 55 -9.28 14.13 3.83
N SER A 56 -7.95 13.96 3.97
CA SER A 56 -7.05 15.06 4.31
C SER A 56 -7.16 16.23 3.32
N PHE A 57 -7.44 15.96 2.04
CA PHE A 57 -7.62 17.00 1.02
C PHE A 57 -8.95 17.78 1.13
N ALA A 58 -9.88 17.33 1.98
CA ALA A 58 -11.10 18.06 2.29
C ALA A 58 -10.92 19.08 3.44
N LEU A 59 -9.78 19.05 4.15
CA LEU A 59 -9.46 19.99 5.23
C LEU A 59 -9.08 21.39 4.69
N PRO A 60 -8.98 22.44 5.51
CA PRO A 60 -8.42 23.73 5.08
C PRO A 60 -6.96 23.59 4.61
N THR A 61 -6.56 24.35 3.60
CA THR A 61 -5.29 24.25 2.85
C THR A 61 -4.03 24.21 3.72
N SER A 62 -4.02 24.89 4.86
CA SER A 62 -2.88 24.90 5.79
C SER A 62 -2.63 23.57 6.49
N GLY A 63 -3.67 22.75 6.70
CA GLY A 63 -3.59 21.49 7.46
C GLY A 63 -3.59 20.22 6.59
N GLN A 64 -4.07 20.29 5.34
CA GLN A 64 -4.29 19.11 4.49
C GLN A 64 -3.04 18.23 4.37
N ILE A 65 -1.92 18.84 3.97
CA ILE A 65 -0.71 18.10 3.64
C ILE A 65 0.02 17.64 4.91
N MET A 66 -0.01 18.43 5.99
CA MET A 66 0.55 18.02 7.29
C MET A 66 -0.18 16.79 7.84
N PHE A 67 -1.51 16.77 7.74
CA PHE A 67 -2.31 15.62 8.20
C PHE A 67 -2.05 14.38 7.34
N ALA A 68 -1.98 14.52 6.01
CA ALA A 68 -1.60 13.44 5.10
C ALA A 68 -0.19 12.88 5.39
N LEU A 69 0.79 13.75 5.66
CA LEU A 69 2.14 13.35 6.04
C LEU A 69 2.17 12.57 7.37
N LEU A 70 1.41 13.02 8.38
CA LEU A 70 1.31 12.33 9.67
C LEU A 70 0.78 10.90 9.48
N ILE A 71 -0.28 10.73 8.69
CA ILE A 71 -0.84 9.42 8.36
C ILE A 71 0.21 8.52 7.67
N LEU A 72 0.98 9.06 6.71
CA LEU A 72 2.03 8.32 6.04
C LEU A 72 3.16 7.91 6.99
N LEU A 73 3.61 8.80 7.89
CA LEU A 73 4.67 8.50 8.87
C LEU A 73 4.24 7.42 9.87
N VAL A 74 3.01 7.50 10.38
CA VAL A 74 2.45 6.46 11.25
C VAL A 74 2.38 5.12 10.51
N THR A 75 1.86 5.13 9.28
CA THR A 75 1.76 3.89 8.50
C THR A 75 3.13 3.33 8.11
N TRP A 76 4.11 4.19 7.83
CA TRP A 76 5.48 3.80 7.55
C TRP A 76 6.10 3.07 8.75
N ARG A 77 5.95 3.62 9.96
CA ARG A 77 6.43 2.98 11.19
C ARG A 77 5.75 1.64 11.45
N LEU A 78 4.43 1.58 11.27
CA LEU A 78 3.69 0.32 11.44
C LEU A 78 4.10 -0.74 10.40
N GLN A 79 4.32 -0.34 9.14
CA GLN A 79 4.77 -1.23 8.07
C GLN A 79 6.17 -1.80 8.37
N ASP A 80 7.10 -0.96 8.83
CA ASP A 80 8.46 -1.38 9.15
C ASP A 80 8.52 -2.25 10.41
N PHE A 81 7.69 -1.97 11.42
CA PHE A 81 7.64 -2.77 12.64
C PHE A 81 6.97 -4.14 12.42
N LEU A 82 5.78 -4.16 11.80
CA LEU A 82 4.98 -5.39 11.70
C LEU A 82 5.42 -6.32 10.56
N LYS A 83 6.00 -5.77 9.47
CA LYS A 83 6.39 -6.49 8.25
C LYS A 83 5.32 -7.54 7.87
N PRO A 84 4.12 -7.08 7.52
CA PRO A 84 2.91 -7.91 7.46
C PRO A 84 2.94 -8.94 6.33
N TYR A 85 3.71 -8.71 5.27
CA TYR A 85 3.84 -9.65 4.16
C TYR A 85 4.77 -10.82 4.50
N LYS A 86 4.46 -12.02 3.97
CA LYS A 86 5.30 -13.22 4.12
C LYS A 86 6.65 -13.05 3.43
N ARG A 87 6.65 -12.50 2.21
CA ARG A 87 7.87 -12.25 1.43
C ARG A 87 8.50 -10.91 1.82
N LYS A 88 9.80 -10.91 2.10
CA LYS A 88 10.57 -9.69 2.40
C LYS A 88 10.50 -8.66 1.26
N GLN A 89 10.52 -9.14 0.01
CA GLN A 89 10.40 -8.31 -1.20
C GLN A 89 9.12 -7.48 -1.23
N ASN A 90 7.97 -8.08 -0.88
CA ASN A 90 6.68 -7.38 -0.84
C ASN A 90 6.66 -6.31 0.26
N ASN A 91 7.21 -6.61 1.45
CA ASN A 91 7.35 -5.60 2.51
C ASN A 91 8.23 -4.43 2.04
N GLY A 92 9.34 -4.73 1.34
CA GLY A 92 10.26 -3.72 0.81
C GLY A 92 9.61 -2.81 -0.23
N ILE A 93 8.80 -3.37 -1.14
CA ILE A 93 8.08 -2.58 -2.14
C ILE A 93 7.02 -1.69 -1.50
N GLU A 94 6.29 -2.18 -0.50
CA GLU A 94 5.31 -1.34 0.21
C GLU A 94 5.98 -0.19 0.98
N ILE A 95 7.09 -0.47 1.69
CA ILE A 95 7.89 0.59 2.35
C ILE A 95 8.41 1.60 1.31
N PHE A 96 8.90 1.12 0.17
CA PHE A 96 9.38 1.98 -0.91
C PHE A 96 8.27 2.86 -1.48
N GLY A 97 7.06 2.32 -1.66
CA GLY A 97 5.87 3.08 -2.07
C GLY A 97 5.46 4.14 -1.07
N ILE A 98 5.51 3.84 0.23
CA ILE A 98 5.25 4.82 1.30
C ILE A 98 6.29 5.95 1.26
N ASN A 99 7.57 5.62 1.13
CA ASN A 99 8.64 6.63 1.04
C ASN A 99 8.45 7.57 -0.16
N ILE A 100 8.07 7.04 -1.32
CA ILE A 100 7.80 7.85 -2.51
C ILE A 100 6.58 8.73 -2.31
N SER A 101 5.55 8.23 -1.61
CA SER A 101 4.37 9.02 -1.25
C SER A 101 4.75 10.19 -0.34
N ILE A 102 5.65 9.97 0.64
CA ILE A 102 6.18 11.02 1.52
C ILE A 102 6.95 12.06 0.71
N ILE A 103 7.90 11.63 -0.14
CA ILE A 103 8.68 12.53 -1.00
C ILE A 103 7.75 13.36 -1.89
N THR A 104 6.74 12.73 -2.49
CA THR A 104 5.77 13.41 -3.36
C THR A 104 4.96 14.47 -2.61
N LEU A 105 4.49 14.17 -1.40
CA LEU A 105 3.79 15.16 -0.56
C LEU A 105 4.72 16.29 -0.11
N CYS A 106 5.97 16.00 0.25
CA CYS A 106 6.96 17.03 0.59
C CYS A 106 7.27 17.95 -0.60
N CYS A 107 7.40 17.39 -1.81
CA CYS A 107 7.53 18.20 -3.02
C CYS A 107 6.29 19.08 -3.23
N GLY A 108 5.08 18.52 -3.06
CA GLY A 108 3.83 19.27 -3.12
C GLY A 108 3.77 20.46 -2.15
N LEU A 109 4.29 20.31 -0.92
CA LEU A 109 4.42 21.41 0.04
C LEU A 109 5.32 22.53 -0.47
N ILE A 110 6.48 22.17 -1.03
CA ILE A 110 7.45 23.13 -1.53
C ILE A 110 6.88 23.88 -2.74
N PHE A 111 6.20 23.17 -3.66
CA PHE A 111 5.56 23.79 -4.82
C PHE A 111 4.45 24.78 -4.45
N ASN A 112 3.72 24.55 -3.36
CA ASN A 112 2.65 25.43 -2.93
C ASN A 112 3.15 26.74 -2.29
N GLN A 113 4.46 26.91 -2.11
CA GLN A 113 5.04 28.15 -1.60
C GLN A 113 5.43 29.08 -2.75
N ASP A 114 4.75 30.23 -2.84
CA ASP A 114 4.93 31.24 -3.91
C ASP A 114 6.37 31.80 -4.04
N LYS A 115 7.22 31.60 -3.02
CA LYS A 115 8.59 32.14 -2.97
C LYS A 115 9.66 31.19 -3.49
N THR A 116 9.29 30.05 -4.08
CA THR A 116 10.26 29.04 -4.54
C THR A 116 10.89 29.41 -5.89
N LEU A 117 12.21 29.19 -6.00
CA LEU A 117 12.95 29.39 -7.25
C LEU A 117 12.42 28.41 -8.32
N LYS A 118 12.04 28.92 -9.50
CA LYS A 118 11.56 28.10 -10.64
C LYS A 118 12.52 26.94 -10.99
N SER A 119 13.83 27.17 -10.88
CA SER A 119 14.84 26.15 -11.13
C SER A 119 14.78 24.99 -10.11
N LEU A 120 14.62 25.31 -8.83
CA LEU A 120 14.50 24.31 -7.75
C LEU A 120 13.22 23.48 -7.91
N ASN A 121 12.12 24.12 -8.30
CA ASN A 121 10.85 23.48 -8.60
C ASN A 121 10.99 22.46 -9.75
N ASN A 122 11.65 22.81 -10.86
CA ASN A 122 11.86 21.88 -11.97
C ASN A 122 12.72 20.67 -11.57
N ILE A 123 13.74 20.87 -10.74
CA ILE A 123 14.60 19.80 -10.23
C ILE A 123 13.80 18.84 -9.35
N LEU A 124 13.02 19.36 -8.39
CA LEU A 124 12.17 18.54 -7.51
C LEU A 124 11.12 17.75 -8.29
N LEU A 125 10.53 18.35 -9.33
CA LEU A 125 9.56 17.67 -10.20
C LEU A 125 10.23 16.49 -10.92
N THR A 126 11.41 16.73 -11.49
CA THR A 126 12.19 15.70 -12.19
C THR A 126 12.53 14.54 -11.27
N ILE A 127 13.01 14.84 -10.06
CA ILE A 127 13.32 13.83 -9.03
C ILE A 127 12.06 13.02 -8.68
N MET A 128 10.93 13.68 -8.42
CA MET A 128 9.66 13.02 -8.09
C MET A 128 9.23 12.06 -9.20
N VAL A 129 9.30 12.47 -10.46
CA VAL A 129 8.94 11.62 -11.61
C VAL A 129 9.86 10.40 -11.71
N ILE A 130 11.17 10.58 -11.56
CA ILE A 130 12.14 9.48 -11.60
C ILE A 130 11.84 8.44 -10.52
N PHE A 131 11.60 8.86 -9.28
CA PHE A 131 11.29 7.92 -8.19
C PHE A 131 9.99 7.14 -8.44
N ASN A 132 8.96 7.79 -8.98
CA ASN A 132 7.71 7.12 -9.32
C ASN A 132 7.90 6.11 -10.48
N ILE A 133 8.70 6.45 -11.50
CA ILE A 133 9.04 5.52 -12.58
C ILE A 133 9.79 4.31 -12.01
N LEU A 134 10.79 4.51 -11.15
CA LEU A 134 11.54 3.43 -10.51
C LEU A 134 10.63 2.51 -9.67
N PHE A 135 9.63 3.08 -9.00
CA PHE A 135 8.62 2.30 -8.28
C PHE A 135 7.79 1.44 -9.21
N ILE A 136 7.27 2.01 -10.30
CA ILE A 136 6.48 1.28 -11.29
C ILE A 136 7.31 0.12 -11.87
N LEU A 137 8.57 0.37 -12.22
CA LEU A 137 9.47 -0.67 -12.74
C LEU A 137 9.72 -1.79 -11.73
N LYS A 138 10.02 -1.48 -10.47
CA LYS A 138 10.21 -2.49 -9.41
C LYS A 138 8.94 -3.29 -9.15
N TRP A 139 7.80 -2.62 -9.14
CA TRP A 139 6.50 -3.25 -8.93
C TRP A 139 6.16 -4.19 -10.10
N LEU A 140 6.34 -3.75 -11.35
CA LEU A 140 6.14 -4.56 -12.55
C LEU A 140 7.05 -5.78 -12.54
N HIS A 141 8.35 -5.60 -12.26
CA HIS A 141 9.30 -6.70 -12.17
C HIS A 141 8.87 -7.75 -11.14
N LEU A 142 8.44 -7.32 -9.94
CA LEU A 142 7.92 -8.25 -8.94
C LEU A 142 6.65 -8.96 -9.44
N LEU A 143 5.74 -8.23 -10.07
CA LEU A 143 4.50 -8.78 -10.60
C LEU A 143 4.77 -9.87 -11.64
N PHE A 144 5.62 -9.61 -12.63
CA PHE A 144 6.00 -10.61 -13.64
C PHE A 144 6.67 -11.84 -13.01
N LEU A 145 7.56 -11.65 -12.03
CA LEU A 145 8.20 -12.76 -11.31
C LEU A 145 7.18 -13.61 -10.54
N THR A 146 6.19 -12.98 -9.91
CA THR A 146 5.13 -13.71 -9.20
C THR A 146 4.16 -14.44 -10.14
N LEU A 147 3.84 -13.86 -11.30
CA LEU A 147 2.98 -14.50 -12.30
C LEU A 147 3.68 -15.68 -12.97
N GLY A 148 4.95 -15.53 -13.36
CA GLY A 148 5.75 -16.61 -13.94
C GLY A 148 5.95 -17.77 -12.96
N ALA A 149 6.19 -17.48 -11.68
CA ALA A 149 6.29 -18.50 -10.64
C ALA A 149 4.97 -19.27 -10.41
N LYS A 150 3.82 -18.59 -10.48
CA LYS A 150 2.50 -19.26 -10.40
C LYS A 150 2.26 -20.16 -11.62
N HIS A 151 2.61 -19.70 -12.82
CA HIS A 151 2.43 -20.48 -14.04
C HIS A 151 3.28 -21.77 -14.04
N ALA A 152 4.54 -21.68 -13.58
CA ALA A 152 5.41 -22.86 -13.42
C ALA A 152 4.91 -23.86 -12.36
N PHE A 153 4.35 -23.37 -11.25
CA PHE A 153 3.79 -24.22 -10.20
C PHE A 153 2.55 -25.00 -10.67
N PHE A 154 1.61 -24.35 -11.37
CA PHE A 154 0.44 -25.04 -11.93
C PHE A 154 0.81 -26.08 -12.99
N LYS A 155 1.88 -25.86 -13.75
CA LYS A 155 2.37 -26.82 -14.75
C LYS A 155 2.99 -28.08 -14.12
N ASN A 156 3.63 -27.95 -12.95
CA ASN A 156 4.24 -29.08 -12.23
C ASN A 156 3.25 -29.88 -11.36
N VAL A 157 2.10 -29.30 -10.99
CA VAL A 157 1.06 -30.00 -10.20
C VAL A 157 0.04 -30.71 -11.09
N ALA A 158 -0.06 -30.32 -12.36
CA ALA A 158 -0.97 -30.93 -13.34
C ALA A 158 -0.36 -32.12 -14.12
N CYS A 159 0.82 -32.62 -13.70
CA CYS A 159 1.54 -33.72 -14.34
C CYS A 159 1.75 -34.87 -13.36
#